data_AF-A0A0D2GT70-F1
#
_entry.id   AF-A0A0D2GT70-F1
#
_cell.length_a   1.000
_cell.length_b   1.000
_cell.length_c   1.000
_cell.angle_alpha   90.00
_cell.angle_beta   90.00
_cell.angle_gamma   90.00
#
_symmetry.space_group_name_H-M   'P 1'
#
loop_
_entity.id
_entity.type
_entity.pdbx_description
1 polymer ?
#
loop_
_entity_poly.entity_id
_entity_poly.type
_entity_poly.pdbx_seq_one_letter_code
_entity_poly.pdbx_strand_id
1 'polypeptide(L)'
;MARPSARAFPSTISFICRQCRLHDKIQLTAHRQWIQPLGRYQGFSTTTHSAAEVQIRAAPEIDIDDSTSLPARILPRSPSYFTASPVFNDHLLLLQSLVKKHASLPTAPPDQILRPAWLKLNQYRSSTGEQVAASKYSKVLVLLTRLNKIHPRYCPKEVKQILTRFRRPGSEEIQKAKPGKIDEYGRSIGIGRRKESSAKVYLVEGTGDVMVNGRSIVQAFPRPHDRESALWALKITQRMDKYNVFALVSGGGITGQAESLTLALAKALLVHEPALKPALRRAGCVTSDPRRVERKKPGRLKARKKPAWVKR
;
A
#
# COMPACT_ATOMS: atom_id res chain seq x y z
N MET A 1 5.71 14.69 -65.91
CA MET A 1 6.87 14.87 -65.02
C MET A 1 6.69 13.95 -63.80
N ALA A 2 6.88 12.63 -63.93
CA ALA A 2 8.13 11.87 -63.86
C ALA A 2 8.71 11.70 -62.42
N ARG A 3 8.62 10.44 -61.96
CA ARG A 3 9.37 9.70 -60.91
C ARG A 3 8.82 9.64 -59.46
N PRO A 4 8.56 8.41 -58.95
CA PRO A 4 8.15 8.11 -57.57
C PRO A 4 9.22 7.34 -56.74
N SER A 5 8.84 7.00 -55.51
CA SER A 5 9.30 5.90 -54.63
C SER A 5 10.46 6.15 -53.64
N ALA A 6 10.15 6.04 -52.34
CA ALA A 6 10.95 5.32 -51.32
C ALA A 6 10.22 5.25 -49.96
N ARG A 7 9.70 4.06 -49.65
CA ARG A 7 9.75 3.27 -48.39
C ARG A 7 9.37 3.88 -47.02
N ALA A 8 8.70 3.00 -46.26
CA ALA A 8 7.98 3.21 -45.00
C ALA A 8 8.82 3.11 -43.72
N PHE A 9 8.30 3.67 -42.63
CA PHE A 9 8.49 3.24 -41.24
C PHE A 9 7.24 3.60 -40.41
N PRO A 10 6.68 2.71 -39.56
CA PRO A 10 5.76 3.10 -38.52
C PRO A 10 6.46 3.11 -37.15
N SER A 11 6.45 4.25 -36.45
CA SER A 11 6.97 4.38 -35.09
C SER A 11 5.84 4.28 -34.05
N THR A 12 5.83 3.20 -33.29
CA THR A 12 5.08 3.03 -32.04
C THR A 12 5.62 3.94 -30.93
N ILE A 13 4.72 4.64 -30.23
CA ILE A 13 5.02 5.47 -29.06
C ILE A 13 4.74 4.65 -27.79
N SER A 14 5.76 4.45 -26.95
CA SER A 14 5.64 3.92 -25.59
C SER A 14 6.41 4.77 -24.58
N PHE A 15 5.83 4.88 -23.39
CA PHE A 15 6.15 5.76 -22.26
C PHE A 15 7.61 5.77 -21.79
N ILE A 16 8.10 6.97 -21.44
CA ILE A 16 9.35 7.23 -20.72
C ILE A 16 9.02 7.56 -19.26
N CYS A 17 9.56 6.78 -18.31
CA CYS A 17 9.81 7.23 -16.94
C CYS A 17 11.32 7.23 -16.72
N ARG A 18 11.90 8.44 -16.64
CA ARG A 18 13.29 8.72 -16.28
C ARG A 18 13.40 8.69 -14.75
N GLN A 19 14.24 7.82 -14.18
CA GLN A 19 15.23 8.16 -13.14
C GLN A 19 15.84 6.89 -12.53
N CYS A 20 17.13 7.02 -12.16
CA CYS A 20 18.00 6.05 -11.48
C CYS A 20 18.85 5.13 -12.38
N ARG A 21 19.99 5.69 -12.85
CA ARG A 21 21.25 4.96 -13.07
C ARG A 21 22.24 5.44 -12.02
N LEU A 22 22.72 4.55 -11.15
CA LEU A 22 24.05 4.59 -10.54
C LEU A 22 24.57 3.15 -10.53
N HIS A 23 25.73 2.97 -11.13
CA HIS A 23 26.46 1.72 -11.30
C HIS A 23 27.16 1.35 -9.99
N ASP A 24 27.06 0.08 -9.57
CA ASP A 24 28.22 -0.66 -9.07
C ASP A 24 28.05 -2.15 -9.33
N LYS A 25 29.17 -2.77 -9.72
CA LYS A 25 29.32 -4.09 -10.34
C LYS A 25 29.12 -5.21 -9.32
N ILE A 26 28.29 -6.22 -9.61
CA ILE A 26 28.52 -7.64 -9.31
C ILE A 26 27.70 -8.46 -10.33
N GLN A 27 28.34 -9.48 -10.89
CA GLN A 27 27.97 -10.25 -12.07
C GLN A 27 26.72 -11.12 -11.85
N LEU A 28 25.69 -10.99 -12.70
CA LEU A 28 24.78 -12.09 -13.04
C LEU A 28 24.30 -11.94 -14.49
N THR A 29 24.34 -13.05 -15.19
CA THR A 29 24.07 -13.27 -16.61
C THR A 29 22.62 -12.97 -17.01
N ALA A 30 22.46 -12.48 -18.23
CA ALA A 30 21.24 -11.98 -18.83
C ALA A 30 20.33 -13.08 -19.40
N HIS A 31 19.01 -12.87 -19.36
CA HIS A 31 18.13 -13.18 -20.50
C HIS A 31 16.82 -12.39 -20.42
N ARG A 32 16.49 -11.68 -21.51
CA ARG A 32 15.27 -10.88 -21.73
C ARG A 32 14.73 -11.25 -23.12
N GLN A 33 13.57 -11.90 -23.23
CA GLN A 33 12.73 -11.94 -24.44
C GLN A 33 11.27 -12.11 -23.97
N TRP A 34 10.42 -11.07 -24.06
CA TRP A 34 9.54 -10.71 -25.18
C TRP A 34 8.49 -11.78 -25.53
N ILE A 35 7.22 -11.44 -25.26
CA ILE A 35 6.00 -12.13 -25.68
C ILE A 35 5.74 -11.80 -27.16
N GLN A 36 5.63 -12.81 -28.02
CA GLN A 36 4.71 -12.83 -29.17
C GLN A 36 4.22 -14.27 -29.46
N PRO A 37 3.01 -14.42 -30.02
CA PRO A 37 2.21 -15.64 -29.88
C PRO A 37 2.39 -16.56 -31.09
N LEU A 38 2.54 -17.86 -30.85
CA LEU A 38 2.38 -18.88 -31.88
C LEU A 38 1.53 -20.00 -31.31
N GLY A 39 0.31 -20.10 -31.83
CA GLY A 39 -0.40 -21.36 -31.82
C GLY A 39 0.40 -22.38 -32.62
N ARG A 40 0.78 -23.45 -31.95
CA ARG A 40 0.86 -24.79 -32.55
C ARG A 40 0.46 -25.76 -31.46
N TYR A 41 -0.73 -26.32 -31.61
CA TYR A 41 -1.07 -27.61 -31.01
C TYR A 41 0.03 -28.59 -31.42
N GLN A 42 0.75 -29.15 -30.45
CA GLN A 42 1.54 -30.36 -30.65
C GLN A 42 1.13 -31.37 -29.60
N GLY A 43 0.66 -32.52 -30.08
CA GLY A 43 0.20 -33.63 -29.27
C GLY A 43 1.33 -34.17 -28.40
N PHE A 44 0.97 -34.58 -27.19
CA PHE A 44 1.84 -35.29 -26.27
C PHE A 44 2.29 -36.60 -26.93
N SER A 45 3.52 -36.63 -27.42
CA SER A 45 4.22 -37.86 -27.78
C SER A 45 5.39 -38.04 -26.83
N THR A 46 5.36 -39.13 -26.08
CA THR A 46 6.31 -39.49 -25.03
C THR A 46 7.45 -40.32 -25.60
N THR A 47 8.48 -39.72 -26.19
CA THR A 47 9.75 -40.45 -26.43
C THR A 47 10.92 -39.49 -26.64
N THR A 48 11.92 -39.63 -25.76
CA THR A 48 13.36 -39.32 -25.90
C THR A 48 13.79 -37.84 -25.93
N HIS A 49 14.91 -37.40 -25.36
CA HIS A 49 15.79 -37.76 -24.23
C HIS A 49 16.82 -36.62 -24.23
N SER A 50 16.93 -35.80 -23.17
CA SER A 50 18.16 -35.04 -22.84
C SER A 50 17.95 -34.16 -21.60
N ALA A 51 17.82 -34.77 -20.44
CA ALA A 51 18.10 -34.10 -19.18
C ALA A 51 18.65 -35.19 -18.26
N ALA A 52 19.99 -35.19 -18.12
CA ALA A 52 20.81 -36.06 -17.27
C ALA A 52 20.08 -37.31 -16.77
N GLU A 53 20.36 -38.46 -17.38
CA GLU A 53 19.99 -39.78 -16.87
C GLU A 53 20.32 -39.86 -15.37
N VAL A 54 19.35 -39.50 -14.54
CA VAL A 54 19.31 -39.98 -13.16
C VAL A 54 19.01 -41.45 -13.38
N GLN A 55 20.07 -42.26 -13.44
CA GLN A 55 19.94 -43.71 -13.33
C GLN A 55 19.09 -43.94 -12.10
N ILE A 56 17.82 -44.33 -12.31
CA ILE A 56 16.95 -44.78 -11.24
C ILE A 56 17.60 -46.10 -10.81
N ARG A 57 18.55 -46.01 -9.88
CA ARG A 57 19.11 -47.20 -9.23
C ARG A 57 17.94 -47.89 -8.57
N ALA A 58 17.68 -49.14 -8.98
CA ALA A 58 16.77 -50.01 -8.26
C ALA A 58 17.17 -49.98 -6.77
N ALA A 59 16.19 -49.91 -5.88
CA ALA A 59 16.47 -50.08 -4.47
C ALA A 59 17.27 -51.38 -4.28
N PRO A 60 18.33 -51.40 -3.46
CA PRO A 60 19.06 -52.64 -3.18
C PRO A 60 18.08 -53.70 -2.68
N GLU A 61 18.39 -54.98 -2.96
CA GLU A 61 17.61 -56.10 -2.45
C GLU A 61 17.46 -55.95 -0.93
N ILE A 62 16.24 -56.19 -0.45
CA ILE A 62 15.95 -56.12 0.99
C ILE A 62 16.62 -57.35 1.61
N ASP A 63 17.76 -57.16 2.28
CA ASP A 63 18.37 -58.21 3.09
C ASP A 63 17.41 -58.55 4.24
N ILE A 64 16.68 -59.65 4.09
CA ILE A 64 15.73 -60.16 5.10
C ILE A 64 16.49 -60.55 6.40
N ASP A 65 17.79 -60.83 6.28
CA ASP A 65 18.68 -61.20 7.37
C ASP A 65 19.39 -59.99 8.03
N ASP A 66 19.18 -58.76 7.51
CA ASP A 66 19.74 -57.57 8.14
C ASP A 66 18.97 -57.23 9.42
N SER A 67 19.44 -57.79 10.53
CA SER A 67 18.92 -57.58 11.89
C SER A 67 18.84 -56.10 12.32
N THR A 68 19.46 -55.20 11.55
CA THR A 68 19.44 -53.75 11.75
C THR A 68 18.23 -53.07 11.10
N SER A 69 17.56 -53.72 10.15
CA SER A 69 16.42 -53.18 9.42
C SER A 69 15.11 -53.35 10.23
N LEU A 70 14.76 -52.34 11.03
CA LEU A 70 13.47 -52.32 11.71
C LEU A 70 12.34 -52.22 10.66
N PRO A 71 11.30 -53.09 10.69
CA PRO A 71 10.19 -53.00 9.76
C PRO A 71 9.49 -51.64 9.89
N ALA A 72 9.63 -50.79 8.88
CA ALA A 72 9.08 -49.44 8.91
C ALA A 72 7.60 -49.44 8.51
N ARG A 73 6.70 -49.14 9.46
CA ARG A 73 5.29 -48.83 9.15
C ARG A 73 5.16 -47.35 8.81
N ILE A 74 4.63 -47.03 7.64
CA ILE A 74 4.34 -45.64 7.25
C ILE A 74 3.11 -45.17 8.03
N LEU A 75 3.30 -44.21 8.93
CA LEU A 75 2.23 -43.61 9.72
C LEU A 75 2.05 -42.13 9.35
N PRO A 76 0.81 -41.61 9.36
CA PRO A 76 0.58 -40.19 9.12
C PRO A 76 1.19 -39.36 10.26
N ARG A 77 1.82 -38.23 9.91
CA ARG A 77 2.42 -37.30 10.88
C ARG A 77 1.38 -36.66 11.82
N SER A 78 0.19 -36.40 11.27
CA SER A 78 -0.89 -35.69 11.96
C SER A 78 -1.89 -36.69 12.55
N PRO A 79 -2.30 -36.55 13.82
CA PRO A 79 -3.38 -37.37 14.38
C PRO A 79 -4.73 -37.06 13.73
N SER A 80 -4.90 -35.87 13.15
CA SER A 80 -6.12 -35.44 12.46
C SER A 80 -6.05 -35.68 10.94
N TYR A 81 -5.16 -36.55 10.47
CA TYR A 81 -4.92 -36.83 9.05
C TYR A 81 -6.20 -37.15 8.25
N PHE A 82 -7.12 -37.94 8.82
CA PHE A 82 -8.37 -38.33 8.15
C PHE A 82 -9.49 -37.28 8.26
N THR A 83 -9.20 -36.08 8.76
CA THR A 83 -10.17 -34.97 8.82
C THR A 83 -10.12 -34.11 7.55
N ALA A 84 -11.19 -33.36 7.27
CA ALA A 84 -11.25 -32.47 6.09
C ALA A 84 -10.23 -31.32 6.09
N SER A 85 -9.62 -31.00 7.24
CA SER A 85 -8.68 -29.89 7.41
C SER A 85 -7.68 -30.23 8.53
N PRO A 86 -6.72 -31.14 8.27
CA PRO A 86 -5.81 -31.68 9.29
C PRO A 86 -4.96 -30.60 9.95
N VAL A 87 -4.36 -29.69 9.18
CA VAL A 87 -3.48 -28.63 9.72
C VAL A 87 -4.27 -27.68 10.62
N PHE A 88 -5.49 -27.31 10.23
CA PHE A 88 -6.37 -26.52 11.08
C PHE A 88 -6.74 -27.23 12.38
N ASN A 89 -7.09 -28.52 12.32
CA ASN A 89 -7.49 -29.27 13.50
C ASN A 89 -6.32 -29.45 14.47
N ASP A 90 -5.12 -29.70 13.96
CA ASP A 90 -3.90 -29.77 14.77
C ASP A 90 -3.62 -28.43 15.48
N HIS A 91 -3.77 -27.31 14.75
CA HIS A 91 -3.67 -25.96 15.34
C HIS A 91 -4.72 -25.73 16.43
N LEU A 92 -5.97 -26.13 16.19
CA LEU A 92 -7.06 -25.97 17.14
C LEU A 92 -6.80 -26.76 18.43
N LEU A 93 -6.41 -28.03 18.31
CA LEU A 93 -6.10 -28.91 19.44
C LEU A 93 -4.91 -28.39 20.24
N LEU A 94 -3.85 -27.92 19.57
CA LEU A 94 -2.69 -27.31 20.20
C LEU A 94 -3.05 -26.04 20.98
N LEU A 95 -3.91 -25.18 20.42
CA LEU A 95 -4.35 -23.97 21.14
C LEU A 95 -5.24 -24.32 22.34
N GLN A 96 -6.14 -25.30 22.21
CA GLN A 96 -6.96 -25.79 23.32
C GLN A 96 -6.11 -26.38 24.43
N SER A 97 -5.09 -27.18 24.10
CA SER A 97 -4.20 -27.79 25.09
C SER A 97 -3.37 -26.73 25.83
N LEU A 98 -2.87 -25.69 25.14
CA LEU A 98 -2.19 -24.57 25.77
C LEU A 98 -3.09 -23.76 26.71
N VAL A 99 -4.32 -23.46 26.27
CA VAL A 99 -5.29 -22.74 27.12
C VAL A 99 -5.59 -23.56 28.38
N LYS A 100 -5.74 -24.88 28.25
CA LYS A 100 -5.94 -25.79 29.39
C LYS A 100 -4.72 -25.83 30.31
N LYS A 101 -3.51 -25.99 29.76
CA LYS A 101 -2.23 -26.03 30.50
C LYS A 101 -1.97 -24.74 31.28
N HIS A 102 -2.36 -23.59 30.72
CA HIS A 102 -2.10 -22.25 31.29
C HIS A 102 -3.35 -21.56 31.84
N ALA A 103 -4.38 -22.32 32.20
CA ALA A 103 -5.63 -21.78 32.72
C ALA A 103 -5.45 -21.02 34.04
N SER A 104 -4.50 -21.46 34.88
CA SER A 104 -4.19 -20.88 36.20
C SER A 104 -3.41 -19.56 36.16
N LEU A 105 -2.82 -19.20 35.01
CA LEU A 105 -2.00 -18.00 34.92
C LEU A 105 -2.86 -16.72 34.98
N PRO A 106 -2.41 -15.68 35.70
CA PRO A 106 -3.17 -14.43 35.83
C PRO A 106 -3.28 -13.73 34.48
N THR A 107 -4.47 -13.23 34.18
CA THR A 107 -4.74 -12.38 33.02
C THR A 107 -4.50 -10.92 33.35
N ALA A 108 -3.84 -10.19 32.45
CA ALA A 108 -3.67 -8.76 32.57
C ALA A 108 -5.00 -8.01 32.32
N PRO A 109 -5.19 -6.83 32.93
CA PRO A 109 -6.30 -5.95 32.57
C PRO A 109 -6.16 -5.48 31.11
N PRO A 110 -7.28 -5.11 30.45
CA PRO A 110 -7.30 -4.75 29.03
C PRO A 110 -6.36 -3.58 28.68
N ASP A 111 -6.06 -2.69 29.63
CA ASP A 111 -5.21 -1.52 29.43
C ASP A 111 -3.72 -1.87 29.24
N GLN A 112 -3.28 -2.98 29.84
CA GLN A 112 -1.89 -3.44 29.77
C GLN A 112 -1.63 -4.36 28.55
N ILE A 113 -2.68 -4.84 27.89
CA ILE A 113 -2.57 -5.81 26.80
C ILE A 113 -2.58 -5.09 25.46
N LEU A 114 -1.50 -5.25 24.69
CA LEU A 114 -1.46 -4.79 23.30
C LEU A 114 -2.48 -5.59 22.47
N ARG A 115 -3.35 -4.87 21.73
CA ARG A 115 -4.31 -5.49 20.80
C ARG A 115 -3.54 -6.15 19.65
N PRO A 116 -3.55 -7.49 19.54
CA PRO A 116 -2.73 -8.19 18.57
C PRO A 116 -3.35 -8.13 17.16
N ALA A 117 -2.51 -7.95 16.16
CA ALA A 117 -2.91 -8.08 14.76
C ALA A 117 -2.75 -9.53 14.30
N TRP A 118 -3.81 -10.34 14.50
CA TRP A 118 -3.83 -11.71 14.00
C TRP A 118 -3.91 -11.77 12.46
N LEU A 119 -3.46 -12.89 11.90
CA LEU A 119 -3.68 -13.23 10.49
C LEU A 119 -5.15 -13.04 10.11
N LYS A 120 -5.44 -12.56 8.90
CA LYS A 120 -6.81 -12.61 8.37
C LYS A 120 -7.13 -14.03 7.93
N LEU A 121 -8.42 -14.37 7.84
CA LEU A 121 -8.86 -15.68 7.34
C LEU A 121 -8.19 -16.06 6.01
N ASN A 122 -8.14 -15.13 5.04
CA ASN A 122 -7.50 -15.40 3.75
C ASN A 122 -5.99 -15.67 3.88
N GLN A 123 -5.28 -14.92 4.74
CA GLN A 123 -3.86 -15.14 4.98
C GLN A 123 -3.62 -16.49 5.66
N TYR A 124 -4.50 -16.87 6.59
CA TYR A 124 -4.45 -18.16 7.26
C TYR A 124 -4.67 -19.31 6.27
N ARG A 125 -5.69 -19.22 5.41
CA ARG A 125 -5.93 -20.19 4.32
C ARG A 125 -4.73 -20.30 3.38
N SER A 126 -4.11 -19.18 3.02
CA SER A 126 -2.88 -19.20 2.22
C SER A 126 -1.70 -19.84 2.95
N SER A 127 -1.60 -19.68 4.27
CA SER A 127 -0.51 -20.27 5.07
C SER A 127 -0.67 -21.77 5.29
N THR A 128 -1.89 -22.29 5.40
CA THR A 128 -2.15 -23.72 5.60
C THR A 128 -2.39 -24.49 4.31
N GLY A 129 -2.79 -23.81 3.23
CA GLY A 129 -3.26 -24.45 2.00
C GLY A 129 -4.68 -25.03 2.10
N GLU A 130 -5.38 -24.83 3.22
CA GLU A 130 -6.70 -25.44 3.50
C GLU A 130 -7.85 -24.43 3.39
N GLN A 131 -9.01 -24.89 2.92
CA GLN A 131 -10.23 -24.08 2.85
C GLN A 131 -11.01 -24.12 4.17
N VAL A 132 -10.53 -23.39 5.17
CA VAL A 132 -11.15 -23.34 6.51
C VAL A 132 -12.36 -22.40 6.54
N ALA A 133 -13.50 -22.85 7.07
CA ALA A 133 -14.70 -22.04 7.25
C ALA A 133 -14.48 -20.87 8.26
N ALA A 134 -15.15 -19.74 8.06
CA ALA A 134 -15.00 -18.58 8.94
C ALA A 134 -15.42 -18.87 10.40
N SER A 135 -16.47 -19.68 10.59
CA SER A 135 -16.93 -20.13 11.91
C SER A 135 -15.86 -20.93 12.65
N LYS A 136 -15.17 -21.84 11.95
CA LYS A 136 -14.04 -22.62 12.47
C LYS A 136 -12.88 -21.69 12.87
N TYR A 137 -12.52 -20.75 12.00
CA TYR A 137 -11.43 -19.80 12.28
C TYR A 137 -11.73 -18.84 13.45
N SER A 138 -13.00 -18.45 13.63
CA SER A 138 -13.41 -17.64 14.79
C SER A 138 -13.04 -18.32 16.12
N LYS A 139 -13.18 -19.65 16.22
CA LYS A 139 -12.77 -20.42 17.41
C LYS A 139 -11.27 -20.28 17.70
N VAL A 140 -10.44 -20.32 16.68
CA VAL A 140 -8.98 -20.09 16.80
C VAL A 140 -8.69 -18.69 17.34
N LEU A 141 -9.38 -17.66 16.82
CA LEU A 141 -9.20 -16.28 17.30
C LEU A 141 -9.58 -16.10 18.78
N VAL A 142 -10.64 -16.78 19.26
CA VAL A 142 -11.03 -16.76 20.68
C VAL A 142 -9.92 -17.35 21.55
N LEU A 143 -9.35 -18.49 21.16
CA LEU A 143 -8.25 -19.14 21.89
C LEU A 143 -6.98 -18.29 21.89
N LEU A 144 -6.58 -17.73 20.74
CA LEU A 144 -5.44 -16.82 20.63
C LEU A 144 -5.61 -15.57 21.51
N THR A 145 -6.82 -15.01 21.53
CA THR A 145 -7.14 -13.84 22.36
C THR A 145 -7.07 -14.19 23.85
N ARG A 146 -7.52 -15.37 24.27
CA ARG A 146 -7.40 -15.85 25.66
C ARG A 146 -5.94 -16.03 26.08
N LEU A 147 -5.09 -16.59 25.20
CA LEU A 147 -3.65 -16.76 25.45
C LEU A 147 -2.92 -15.41 25.52
N ASN A 148 -3.26 -14.47 24.64
CA ASN A 148 -2.67 -13.12 24.63
C ASN A 148 -3.03 -12.29 25.88
N LYS A 149 -4.11 -12.65 26.61
CA LYS A 149 -4.48 -12.00 27.88
C LYS A 149 -3.57 -12.39 29.05
N ILE A 150 -2.76 -13.44 28.95
CA ILE A 150 -1.83 -13.84 30.02
C ILE A 150 -0.84 -12.71 30.26
N HIS A 151 -0.63 -12.33 31.53
CA HIS A 151 0.24 -11.22 31.86
C HIS A 151 1.68 -11.45 31.35
N PRO A 152 2.33 -10.46 30.69
CA PRO A 152 3.61 -10.66 29.98
C PRO A 152 4.74 -11.26 30.83
N ARG A 153 4.77 -10.95 32.13
CA ARG A 153 5.74 -11.49 33.11
C ARG A 153 5.66 -13.01 33.27
N TYR A 154 4.46 -13.57 33.16
CA TYR A 154 4.22 -15.01 33.37
C TYR A 154 3.99 -15.76 32.05
N CYS A 155 4.10 -15.08 30.91
CA CYS A 155 3.84 -15.68 29.60
C CYS A 155 4.97 -16.66 29.21
N PRO A 156 4.67 -17.97 29.11
CA PRO A 156 5.68 -18.99 28.83
C PRO A 156 6.20 -18.89 27.39
N LYS A 157 7.42 -19.40 27.16
CA LYS A 157 8.08 -19.35 25.85
C LYS A 157 7.27 -20.07 24.76
N GLU A 158 6.66 -21.20 25.08
CA GLU A 158 5.80 -21.99 24.18
C GLU A 158 4.65 -21.14 23.62
N VAL A 159 3.92 -20.44 24.49
CA VAL A 159 2.81 -19.57 24.10
C VAL A 159 3.32 -18.44 23.22
N LYS A 160 4.44 -17.81 23.56
CA LYS A 160 5.04 -16.74 22.74
C LYS A 160 5.36 -17.23 21.32
N GLN A 161 5.98 -18.41 21.17
CA GLN A 161 6.31 -18.99 19.87
C GLN A 161 5.08 -19.31 19.02
N ILE A 162 3.97 -19.70 19.64
CA ILE A 162 2.74 -19.99 18.92
C ILE A 162 2.03 -18.69 18.53
N LEU A 163 1.96 -17.71 19.42
CA LEU A 163 1.37 -16.40 19.11
C LEU A 163 2.11 -15.68 17.96
N THR A 164 3.45 -15.82 17.85
CA THR A 164 4.20 -15.25 16.74
C THR A 164 3.84 -15.88 15.39
N ARG A 165 3.56 -17.18 15.33
CA ARG A 165 3.12 -17.87 14.09
C ARG A 165 1.79 -17.33 13.57
N PHE A 166 0.86 -16.97 14.45
CA PHE A 166 -0.46 -16.44 14.08
C PHE A 166 -0.49 -14.91 13.93
N ARG A 167 0.63 -14.23 14.12
CA ARG A 167 0.74 -12.77 13.98
C ARG A 167 0.79 -12.40 12.50
N ARG A 168 0.07 -11.35 12.11
CA ARG A 168 0.09 -10.84 10.74
C ARG A 168 1.46 -10.19 10.45
N PRO A 169 2.18 -10.61 9.38
CA PRO A 169 3.37 -9.89 8.96
C PRO A 169 3.01 -8.48 8.45
N GLY A 170 3.83 -7.48 8.78
CA GLY A 170 3.67 -6.10 8.31
C GLY A 170 2.62 -5.24 9.03
N SER A 171 1.95 -5.73 10.07
CA SER A 171 1.01 -4.89 10.86
C SER A 171 1.70 -3.73 11.57
N GLU A 172 3.01 -3.84 11.81
CA GLU A 172 3.83 -2.83 12.49
C GLU A 172 4.32 -1.75 11.51
N GLU A 173 4.38 -2.06 10.21
CA GLU A 173 4.92 -1.20 9.16
C GLU A 173 3.84 -0.29 8.56
N ILE A 174 3.00 0.33 9.38
CA ILE A 174 2.22 1.46 8.88
C ILE A 174 3.21 2.55 8.54
N GLN A 175 3.53 2.70 7.24
CA GLN A 175 4.43 3.73 6.74
C GLN A 175 3.94 5.10 7.21
N LYS A 176 4.51 5.59 8.32
CA LYS A 176 4.21 6.91 8.84
C LYS A 176 4.72 7.91 7.80
N ALA A 177 3.83 8.78 7.32
CA ALA A 177 4.24 9.86 6.44
C ALA A 177 5.36 10.66 7.14
N LYS A 178 6.45 10.93 6.42
CA LYS A 178 7.57 11.72 6.94
C LYS A 178 7.02 13.07 7.41
N PRO A 179 7.27 13.51 8.66
CA PRO A 179 6.82 14.82 9.11
C PRO A 179 7.47 15.90 8.24
N GLY A 180 6.76 16.99 8.01
CA GLY A 180 7.36 18.18 7.40
C GLY A 180 8.48 18.70 8.30
N LYS A 181 9.54 19.21 7.68
CA LYS A 181 10.66 19.84 8.38
C LYS A 181 10.67 21.32 8.02
N ILE A 182 11.15 22.13 8.95
CA ILE A 182 11.45 23.53 8.72
C ILE A 182 12.88 23.57 8.15
N ASP A 183 13.09 24.35 7.09
CA ASP A 183 14.41 24.54 6.49
C ASP A 183 15.32 25.38 7.43
N GLU A 184 16.60 25.49 7.09
CA GLU A 184 17.61 26.31 7.80
C GLU A 184 17.20 27.79 7.95
N TYR A 185 16.41 28.32 7.01
CA TYR A 185 15.92 29.70 7.03
C TYR A 185 14.63 29.90 7.82
N GLY A 186 14.18 28.92 8.62
CA GLY A 186 12.92 29.02 9.36
C GLY A 186 11.66 28.94 8.50
N ARG A 187 11.79 28.54 7.22
CA ARG A 187 10.67 28.43 6.28
C ARG A 187 10.14 27.00 6.22
N SER A 188 8.82 26.85 6.17
CA SER A 188 8.17 25.57 5.90
C SER A 188 7.65 25.52 4.47
N ILE A 189 7.74 24.34 3.84
CA ILE A 189 7.32 24.14 2.46
C ILE A 189 6.00 23.38 2.42
N GLY A 190 5.00 23.97 1.76
CA GLY A 190 3.71 23.36 1.48
C GLY A 190 3.50 23.15 -0.02
N ILE A 191 2.94 21.99 -0.40
CA ILE A 191 2.55 21.72 -1.79
C ILE A 191 1.05 21.41 -1.86
N GLY A 192 0.34 22.17 -2.68
CA GLY A 192 -1.09 22.02 -2.93
C GLY A 192 -1.35 21.86 -4.42
N ARG A 193 -2.43 21.13 -4.75
CA ARG A 193 -2.85 20.88 -6.13
C ARG A 193 -4.36 20.95 -6.21
N ARG A 194 -4.87 21.48 -7.32
CA ARG A 194 -6.30 21.45 -7.65
C ARG A 194 -6.47 21.46 -9.17
N LYS A 195 -7.25 20.50 -9.68
CA LYS A 195 -7.42 20.30 -11.13
C LYS A 195 -6.04 20.18 -11.81
N GLU A 196 -5.65 21.19 -12.58
CA GLU A 196 -4.35 21.29 -13.27
C GLU A 196 -3.40 22.27 -12.60
N SER A 197 -3.87 23.04 -11.61
CA SER A 197 -3.07 24.01 -10.87
C SER A 197 -2.24 23.32 -9.80
N SER A 198 -0.99 23.74 -9.69
CA SER A 198 -0.05 23.33 -8.66
C SER A 198 0.55 24.56 -7.99
N ALA A 199 0.61 24.51 -6.66
CA ALA A 199 1.15 25.58 -5.85
C ALA A 199 2.22 25.03 -4.91
N LYS A 200 3.36 25.72 -4.86
CA LYS A 200 4.41 25.54 -3.87
C LYS A 200 4.50 26.81 -3.03
N VAL A 201 4.31 26.68 -1.73
CA VAL A 201 4.32 27.79 -0.79
C VAL A 201 5.49 27.65 0.15
N TYR A 202 6.20 28.74 0.36
CA TYR A 202 7.16 28.92 1.43
C TYR A 202 6.52 29.83 2.47
N LEU A 203 6.39 29.31 3.69
CA LEU A 203 5.77 30.01 4.81
C LEU A 203 6.84 30.31 5.85
N VAL A 204 7.01 31.60 6.16
CA VAL A 204 8.02 32.10 7.11
C VAL A 204 7.30 32.90 8.18
N GLU A 205 7.77 32.87 9.42
CA GLU A 205 7.28 33.79 10.46
C GLU A 205 7.64 35.24 10.07
N GLY A 206 6.68 36.15 10.17
CA GLY A 206 6.83 37.51 9.66
C GLY A 206 5.60 38.40 9.90
N THR A 207 5.46 39.43 9.08
CA THR A 207 4.53 40.57 9.22
C THR A 207 3.17 40.39 8.53
N GLY A 208 2.96 39.33 7.75
CA GLY A 208 1.73 39.07 6.99
C GLY A 208 1.81 39.39 5.50
N ASP A 209 3.01 39.57 4.95
CA ASP A 209 3.21 39.88 3.53
C ASP A 209 2.96 38.66 2.64
N VAL A 210 2.08 38.82 1.64
CA VAL A 210 1.70 37.74 0.72
C VAL A 210 2.08 38.07 -0.72
N MET A 211 3.01 37.28 -1.26
CA MET A 211 3.46 37.38 -2.65
C MET A 211 3.15 36.10 -3.42
N VAL A 212 2.57 36.25 -4.61
CA VAL A 212 2.22 35.16 -5.53
C VAL A 212 2.90 35.39 -6.86
N ASN A 213 3.82 34.50 -7.25
CA ASN A 213 4.64 34.63 -8.46
C ASN A 213 5.34 36.00 -8.58
N GLY A 214 5.84 36.53 -7.44
CA GLY A 214 6.51 37.84 -7.37
C GLY A 214 5.59 39.06 -7.41
N ARG A 215 4.27 38.88 -7.45
CA ARG A 215 3.27 39.97 -7.45
C ARG A 215 2.49 39.98 -6.13
N SER A 216 1.91 41.13 -5.77
CA SER A 216 1.03 41.21 -4.60
C SER A 216 -0.24 40.38 -4.82
N ILE A 217 -0.86 39.90 -3.74
CA ILE A 217 -2.08 39.08 -3.83
C ILE A 217 -3.23 39.78 -4.56
N VAL A 218 -3.32 41.11 -4.45
CA VAL A 218 -4.34 41.94 -5.11
C VAL A 218 -4.16 41.94 -6.63
N GLN A 219 -2.91 42.00 -7.10
CA GLN A 219 -2.59 41.95 -8.52
C GLN A 219 -2.71 40.52 -9.08
N ALA A 220 -2.34 39.50 -8.30
CA ALA A 220 -2.38 38.11 -8.73
C ALA A 220 -3.82 37.57 -8.83
N PHE A 221 -4.70 37.96 -7.90
CA PHE A 221 -6.10 37.54 -7.84
C PHE A 221 -7.03 38.76 -7.84
N PRO A 222 -7.50 39.19 -9.02
CA PRO A 222 -8.38 40.36 -9.12
C PRO A 222 -9.69 40.19 -8.33
N ARG A 223 -10.26 38.98 -8.35
CA ARG A 223 -11.52 38.67 -7.68
C ARG A 223 -11.32 38.56 -6.16
N PRO A 224 -12.14 39.24 -5.34
CA PRO A 224 -12.02 39.16 -3.88
C PRO A 224 -12.22 37.76 -3.33
N HIS A 225 -13.15 36.99 -3.91
CA HIS A 225 -13.39 35.60 -3.52
C HIS A 225 -12.15 34.70 -3.63
N ASP A 226 -11.33 34.91 -4.66
CA ASP A 226 -10.13 34.11 -4.89
C ASP A 226 -9.02 34.48 -3.87
N ARG A 227 -8.95 35.77 -3.48
CA ARG A 227 -8.06 36.25 -2.42
C ARG A 227 -8.43 35.64 -1.06
N GLU A 228 -9.70 35.66 -0.70
CA GLU A 228 -10.19 35.07 0.54
C GLU A 228 -9.94 33.56 0.58
N SER A 229 -10.18 32.87 -0.54
CA SER A 229 -9.94 31.43 -0.67
C SER A 229 -8.47 31.10 -0.49
N ALA A 230 -7.56 31.83 -1.15
CA ALA A 230 -6.13 31.62 -1.04
C ALA A 230 -5.63 31.75 0.41
N LEU A 231 -6.14 32.73 1.16
CA LEU A 231 -5.73 33.03 2.54
C LEU A 231 -6.55 32.31 3.62
N TRP A 232 -7.53 31.50 3.22
CA TRP A 232 -8.51 30.89 4.11
C TRP A 232 -7.88 30.16 5.31
N ALA A 233 -6.79 29.42 5.06
CA ALA A 233 -6.08 28.69 6.11
C ALA A 233 -5.55 29.61 7.24
N LEU A 234 -4.96 30.75 6.89
CA LEU A 234 -4.43 31.71 7.85
C LEU A 234 -5.57 32.47 8.56
N LYS A 235 -6.62 32.87 7.81
CA LYS A 235 -7.80 33.58 8.34
C LYS A 235 -8.49 32.81 9.46
N ILE A 236 -8.76 31.52 9.27
CA ILE A 236 -9.43 30.67 10.28
C ILE A 236 -8.59 30.49 11.53
N THR A 237 -7.27 30.41 11.36
CA THR A 237 -6.35 30.24 12.48
C THR A 237 -5.96 31.58 13.12
N GLN A 238 -6.52 32.71 12.69
CA GLN A 238 -6.18 34.06 13.18
C GLN A 238 -4.66 34.32 13.17
N ARG A 239 -4.00 33.92 12.08
CA ARG A 239 -2.54 33.98 11.90
C ARG A 239 -2.12 34.75 10.65
N MET A 240 -3.00 35.61 10.14
CA MET A 240 -2.71 36.45 8.98
C MET A 240 -1.47 37.32 9.20
N ASP A 241 -1.36 37.91 10.38
CA ASP A 241 -0.33 38.92 10.68
C ASP A 241 0.98 38.31 11.21
N LYS A 242 1.08 36.98 11.26
CA LYS A 242 2.22 36.26 11.85
C LYS A 242 3.12 35.59 10.82
N TYR A 243 2.65 35.44 9.59
CA TYR A 243 3.36 34.67 8.58
C TYR A 243 3.44 35.41 7.26
N ASN A 244 4.65 35.46 6.72
CA ASN A 244 4.91 35.87 5.35
C ASN A 244 4.77 34.66 4.41
N VAL A 245 4.10 34.88 3.29
CA VAL A 245 3.74 33.85 2.31
C VAL A 245 4.41 34.17 0.99
N PHE A 246 5.31 33.29 0.55
CA PHE A 246 5.86 33.33 -0.80
C PHE A 246 5.37 32.13 -1.58
N ALA A 247 4.54 32.38 -2.57
CA ALA A 247 3.90 31.33 -3.33
C ALA A 247 4.32 31.31 -4.79
N LEU A 248 4.64 30.11 -5.28
CA LEU A 248 4.89 29.82 -6.68
C LEU A 248 3.75 28.96 -7.20
N VAL A 249 3.00 29.46 -8.17
CA VAL A 249 1.83 28.80 -8.73
C VAL A 249 1.96 28.63 -10.23
N SER A 250 1.61 27.46 -10.73
CA SER A 250 1.65 27.13 -12.15
C SER A 250 0.46 26.26 -12.56
N GLY A 251 0.02 26.40 -13.81
CA GLY A 251 -1.05 25.58 -14.41
C GLY A 251 -2.48 25.95 -14.00
N GLY A 252 -3.44 25.40 -14.74
CA GLY A 252 -4.87 25.61 -14.55
C GLY A 252 -5.32 27.08 -14.65
N GLY A 253 -6.47 27.40 -14.06
CA GLY A 253 -7.06 28.75 -14.06
C GLY A 253 -7.00 29.42 -12.68
N ILE A 254 -7.34 30.72 -12.62
CA ILE A 254 -7.20 31.60 -11.45
C ILE A 254 -7.83 30.99 -10.17
N THR A 255 -9.06 30.49 -10.25
CA THR A 255 -9.75 29.85 -9.12
C THR A 255 -9.08 28.54 -8.69
N GLY A 256 -8.60 27.76 -9.67
CA GLY A 256 -7.82 26.54 -9.43
C GLY A 256 -6.52 26.83 -8.68
N GLN A 257 -5.85 27.91 -9.07
CA GLN A 257 -4.63 28.41 -8.47
C GLN A 257 -4.85 28.85 -7.02
N ALA A 258 -5.86 29.70 -6.77
CA ALA A 258 -6.22 30.17 -5.43
C ALA A 258 -6.49 29.02 -4.45
N GLU A 259 -7.32 28.05 -4.84
CA GLU A 259 -7.64 26.93 -3.96
C GLU A 259 -6.46 25.94 -3.80
N SER A 260 -5.58 25.83 -4.80
CA SER A 260 -4.34 25.06 -4.65
C SER A 260 -3.39 25.69 -3.62
N LEU A 261 -3.39 27.04 -3.53
CA LEU A 261 -2.66 27.76 -2.49
C LEU A 261 -3.20 27.48 -1.11
N THR A 262 -4.53 27.44 -0.94
CA THR A 262 -5.16 27.13 0.34
C THR A 262 -4.63 25.84 0.95
N LEU A 263 -4.56 24.77 0.14
CA LEU A 263 -4.04 23.48 0.57
C LEU A 263 -2.54 23.52 0.84
N ALA A 264 -1.77 24.24 0.02
CA ALA A 264 -0.33 24.40 0.22
C ALA A 264 -0.04 25.14 1.55
N LEU A 265 -0.72 26.26 1.78
CA LEU A 265 -0.63 27.05 3.02
C LEU A 265 -1.01 26.24 4.25
N ALA A 266 -2.12 25.51 4.20
CA ALA A 266 -2.53 24.65 5.31
C ALA A 266 -1.46 23.60 5.65
N LYS A 267 -0.80 23.00 4.65
CA LYS A 267 0.29 22.04 4.88
C LYS A 267 1.53 22.70 5.47
N ALA A 268 1.91 23.87 4.97
CA ALA A 268 3.05 24.61 5.49
C ALA A 268 2.80 25.03 6.96
N LEU A 269 1.60 25.53 7.26
CA LEU A 269 1.21 25.93 8.61
C LEU A 269 1.21 24.76 9.60
N LEU A 270 0.83 23.56 9.16
CA LEU A 270 0.87 22.34 9.99
C LEU A 270 2.28 21.88 10.36
N VAL A 271 3.31 22.33 9.64
CA VAL A 271 4.71 22.05 10.00
C VAL A 271 5.14 22.91 11.18
N HIS A 272 4.74 24.19 11.18
CA HIS A 272 5.01 25.12 12.29
C HIS A 272 4.16 24.77 13.52
N GLU A 273 2.85 24.57 13.32
CA GLU A 273 1.90 24.34 14.40
C GLU A 273 1.00 23.12 14.12
N PRO A 274 1.45 21.90 14.48
CA PRO A 274 0.68 20.68 14.23
C PRO A 274 -0.64 20.62 15.02
N ALA A 275 -0.76 21.37 16.12
CA ALA A 275 -1.95 21.44 16.96
C ALA A 275 -3.18 22.06 16.27
N LEU A 276 -2.97 22.83 15.18
CA LEU A 276 -4.05 23.48 14.43
C LEU A 276 -4.80 22.55 13.47
N LYS A 277 -4.30 21.33 13.27
CA LYS A 277 -4.89 20.32 12.38
C LYS A 277 -6.40 20.09 12.55
N PRO A 278 -6.96 19.92 13.76
CA PRO A 278 -8.40 19.78 13.91
C PRO A 278 -9.18 21.01 13.41
N ALA A 279 -8.70 22.22 13.67
CA ALA A 279 -9.35 23.45 13.20
C ALA A 279 -9.31 23.57 11.67
N LEU A 280 -8.13 23.37 11.07
CA LEU A 280 -7.94 23.38 9.61
C LEU A 280 -8.75 22.28 8.91
N ARG A 281 -8.95 21.14 9.56
CA ARG A 281 -9.74 20.03 9.01
C ARG A 281 -11.24 20.32 9.04
N ARG A 282 -11.77 20.93 10.12
CA ARG A 282 -13.16 21.40 10.18
C ARG A 282 -13.46 22.45 9.11
N ALA A 283 -12.48 23.32 8.85
CA ALA A 283 -12.54 24.34 7.81
C ALA A 283 -12.42 23.83 6.36
N GLY A 284 -12.04 22.56 6.14
CA GLY A 284 -11.86 21.99 4.81
C GLY A 284 -10.53 22.32 4.11
N CYS A 285 -9.55 22.92 4.79
CA CYS A 285 -8.29 23.34 4.17
C CYS A 285 -7.27 22.20 3.93
N VAL A 286 -7.43 21.08 4.64
CA VAL A 286 -6.46 19.96 4.62
C VAL A 286 -6.78 18.92 3.54
N THR A 287 -8.04 18.85 3.10
CA THR A 287 -8.52 17.84 2.16
C THR A 287 -8.16 18.24 0.74
N SER A 288 -7.46 17.36 0.01
CA SER A 288 -7.23 17.55 -1.42
C SER A 288 -8.52 17.31 -2.19
N ASP A 289 -9.01 18.30 -2.95
CA ASP A 289 -10.19 18.14 -3.79
C ASP A 289 -9.87 17.25 -5.01
N PRO A 290 -10.50 16.06 -5.13
CA PRO A 290 -10.22 15.13 -6.22
C PRO A 290 -10.96 15.47 -7.53
N ARG A 291 -11.85 16.49 -7.55
CA ARG A 291 -12.63 16.83 -8.74
C ARG A 291 -11.71 17.24 -9.89
N ARG A 292 -11.84 16.50 -11.00
CA ARG A 292 -11.09 16.74 -12.25
C ARG A 292 -12.07 16.87 -13.42
N VAL A 293 -11.65 17.55 -14.48
CA VAL A 293 -12.41 17.61 -15.73
C VAL A 293 -12.54 16.20 -16.30
N GLU A 294 -13.78 15.74 -16.46
CA GLU A 294 -14.06 14.45 -17.08
C GLU A 294 -13.72 14.48 -18.58
N ARG A 295 -13.12 13.40 -19.10
CA ARG A 295 -12.83 13.26 -20.53
C ARG A 295 -14.10 13.23 -21.39
N LYS A 296 -14.00 13.64 -22.66
CA LYS A 296 -15.03 13.41 -23.68
C LYS A 296 -15.19 11.89 -23.94
N LYS A 297 -16.43 11.42 -24.03
CA LYS A 297 -16.75 10.03 -24.40
C LYS A 297 -17.17 9.98 -25.88
N PRO A 298 -16.80 8.93 -26.64
CA PRO A 298 -17.29 8.78 -28.02
C PRO A 298 -18.83 8.70 -28.02
N GLY A 299 -19.45 9.22 -29.08
CA GLY A 299 -20.92 9.33 -29.19
C GLY A 299 -21.59 10.41 -28.31
N ARG A 300 -20.82 11.15 -27.50
CA ARG A 300 -21.32 12.29 -26.71
C ARG A 300 -20.67 13.60 -27.15
N LEU A 301 -21.41 14.70 -27.03
CA LEU A 301 -20.92 16.04 -27.35
C LEU A 301 -19.89 16.54 -26.32
N LYS A 302 -20.12 16.22 -25.04
CA LYS A 302 -19.19 16.49 -23.92
C LYS A 302 -19.06 15.25 -23.05
N ALA A 303 -18.52 15.37 -21.83
CA ALA A 303 -18.43 14.24 -20.89
C ALA A 303 -19.79 13.54 -20.64
N ARG A 304 -20.86 14.32 -20.47
CA ARG A 304 -22.21 13.81 -20.19
C ARG A 304 -23.26 14.21 -21.23
N LYS A 305 -23.16 15.42 -21.82
CA LYS A 305 -24.10 15.95 -22.81
C LYS A 305 -24.19 15.02 -24.03
N LYS A 306 -25.36 14.41 -24.21
CA LYS A 306 -25.71 13.65 -25.42
C LYS A 306 -26.13 14.61 -26.53
N PRO A 307 -25.98 14.23 -27.81
CA PRO A 307 -26.72 14.89 -28.88
C PRO A 307 -28.24 14.76 -28.64
N ALA A 308 -29.04 15.61 -29.27
CA ALA A 308 -30.50 15.48 -29.23
C ALA A 308 -30.89 14.09 -29.77
N TRP A 309 -31.73 13.37 -29.03
CA TRP A 309 -32.26 12.09 -29.46
C TRP A 309 -33.57 12.32 -30.21
N VAL A 310 -33.63 11.86 -31.46
CA VAL A 310 -34.86 11.89 -32.27
C VAL A 310 -35.49 10.50 -32.15
N LYS A 311 -36.72 10.45 -31.62
CA LYS A 311 -37.47 9.19 -31.41
C LYS A 311 -38.18 8.68 -32.69
N ARG A 312 -38.55 9.62 -33.56
CA ARG A 312 -39.46 9.41 -34.71
C ARG A 312 -38.90 8.43 -35.72
#